data_AF-A0A2X3DFE1-F1
#
_entry.id   AF-A0A2X3DFE1-F1
#
_cell.length_a   1.000
_cell.length_b   1.000
_cell.length_c   1.000
_cell.angle_alpha   90.00
_cell.angle_beta   90.00
_cell.angle_gamma   90.00
#
_symmetry.space_group_name_H-M   'P 1'
#
loop_
_entity.id
_entity.type
_entity.pdbx_description
1 polymer ?
#
loop_
_entity_poly.entity_id
_entity_poly.type
_entity_poly.pdbx_seq_one_letter_code
_entity_poly.pdbx_strand_id
1 'polypeptide(L)'
;MKLSALFIALIPLLGSPVIHAETTAAPVLENRAAQGDITTPGGARRLTGDQTEALRASLINKPAKNVILLIGDGMGDSEITAARNYAEGAGGFFKGIDALPLTGQYTHYSLDKKTGKPDYVTDSAASATAWTTGVKTYNGALGVDIHENAHQTILELAKAAGLATGNVSTAELQDATPAALVAHVTSRKCYGPTVTSEKCPSNALEKGGKGSITEQLLNARPDVTLGGGAKTFAETATAGECRAKPCASRRKRAATRL
;
A
#
# COMPACT_ATOMS: atom_id res chain seq x y z
N MET A 1 19.09 27.13 -73.68
CA MET A 1 17.90 27.64 -72.95
C MET A 1 17.45 26.60 -71.94
N LYS A 2 17.25 27.05 -70.70
CA LYS A 2 16.63 26.37 -69.53
C LYS A 2 17.49 25.34 -68.77
N LEU A 3 18.27 25.87 -67.81
CA LEU A 3 18.64 25.17 -66.58
C LEU A 3 17.38 24.96 -65.73
N SER A 4 17.14 23.73 -65.27
CA SER A 4 16.14 23.42 -64.24
C SER A 4 16.81 23.46 -62.87
N ALA A 5 16.23 24.26 -61.97
CA ALA A 5 16.64 24.43 -60.60
C ALA A 5 16.38 23.17 -59.75
N LEU A 6 17.38 22.72 -59.01
CA LEU A 6 17.21 21.77 -57.92
C LEU A 6 17.25 22.55 -56.60
N PHE A 7 16.11 22.57 -55.92
CA PHE A 7 15.93 23.27 -54.64
C PHE A 7 16.65 22.53 -53.50
N ILE A 8 17.33 23.33 -52.69
CA ILE A 8 17.95 23.00 -51.42
C ILE A 8 16.86 22.76 -50.37
N ALA A 9 16.97 21.67 -49.60
CA ALA A 9 16.35 21.56 -48.29
C ALA A 9 17.32 20.82 -47.34
N LEU A 10 18.30 21.56 -46.83
CA LEU A 10 19.13 21.14 -45.70
C LEU A 10 18.40 21.59 -44.41
N ILE A 11 17.77 20.66 -43.70
CA ILE A 11 17.17 20.93 -42.38
C ILE A 11 18.26 20.69 -41.32
N PRO A 12 18.53 21.64 -40.41
CA PRO A 12 19.48 21.42 -39.32
C PRO A 12 18.82 20.53 -38.25
N LEU A 13 19.45 19.40 -37.93
CA LEU A 13 19.21 18.67 -36.69
C LEU A 13 19.65 19.57 -35.52
N LEU A 14 18.72 20.36 -35.00
CA LEU A 14 18.87 21.03 -33.71
C LEU A 14 18.39 20.08 -32.62
N GLY A 15 19.32 19.73 -31.73
CA GLY A 15 19.13 18.78 -30.64
C GLY A 15 17.94 19.16 -29.76
N SER A 16 17.07 18.18 -29.51
CA SER A 16 16.06 18.28 -28.47
C SER A 16 16.76 18.48 -27.13
N PRO A 17 16.43 19.51 -26.34
CA PRO A 17 16.95 19.61 -24.99
C PRO A 17 16.43 18.40 -24.22
N VAL A 18 17.37 17.58 -23.72
CA VAL A 18 17.08 16.58 -22.70
C VAL A 18 16.64 17.38 -21.48
N ILE A 19 15.33 17.53 -21.30
CA ILE A 19 14.75 18.04 -20.05
C ILE A 19 15.09 16.97 -19.01
N HIS A 20 16.20 17.17 -18.31
CA HIS A 20 16.41 16.53 -17.02
C HIS A 20 15.26 17.02 -16.15
N ALA A 21 14.32 16.14 -15.83
CA ALA A 21 13.42 16.39 -14.73
C ALA A 21 14.30 16.50 -13.48
N GLU A 22 14.59 17.73 -13.06
CA GLU A 22 15.10 18.01 -11.73
C GLU A 22 14.04 17.51 -10.75
N THR A 23 14.19 16.25 -10.36
CA THR A 23 13.57 15.77 -9.13
C THR A 23 14.31 16.54 -8.05
N THR A 24 13.67 17.58 -7.51
CA THR A 24 14.08 18.17 -6.24
C THR A 24 13.94 17.06 -5.20
N ALA A 25 14.95 16.20 -5.09
CA ALA A 25 14.98 15.14 -4.12
C ALA A 25 15.06 15.81 -2.75
N ALA A 26 14.04 15.61 -1.92
CA ALA A 26 14.16 15.90 -0.51
C ALA A 26 15.41 15.16 0.00
N PRO A 27 16.23 15.78 0.87
CA PRO A 27 17.38 15.08 1.43
C PRO A 27 16.88 13.84 2.18
N VAL A 28 17.27 12.66 1.68
CA VAL A 28 17.14 11.39 2.41
C VAL A 28 18.28 11.32 3.40
N LEU A 29 18.06 10.74 4.59
CA LEU A 29 19.16 10.57 5.54
C LEU A 29 20.12 9.52 4.97
N GLU A 30 21.23 10.00 4.38
CA GLU A 30 22.20 9.14 3.69
C GLU A 30 22.89 8.16 4.66
N ASN A 31 23.12 8.58 5.90
CA ASN A 31 23.72 7.75 6.95
C ASN A 31 23.41 8.29 8.35
N ARG A 32 22.87 7.43 9.24
CA ARG A 32 22.72 7.68 10.69
C ARG A 32 23.37 6.60 11.56
N ALA A 33 24.36 5.88 11.02
CA ALA A 33 25.20 4.97 11.79
C ALA A 33 26.13 5.74 12.75
N ALA A 34 26.74 5.03 13.69
CA ALA A 34 27.79 5.55 14.56
C ALA A 34 28.96 6.11 13.73
N GLN A 35 29.52 7.25 14.14
CA GLN A 35 30.55 7.97 13.37
C GLN A 35 31.99 7.48 13.63
N GLY A 36 32.23 6.62 14.61
CA GLY A 36 33.58 6.14 14.93
C GLY A 36 33.60 5.11 16.05
N ASP A 37 34.70 5.09 16.81
CA ASP A 37 34.87 4.20 17.96
C ASP A 37 33.88 4.55 19.07
N ILE A 38 32.88 3.69 19.25
CA ILE A 38 31.79 3.87 20.21
C ILE A 38 32.24 3.96 21.67
N THR A 39 33.48 3.58 21.99
CA THR A 39 34.06 3.70 23.33
C THR A 39 34.67 5.08 23.61
N THR A 40 34.81 5.92 22.58
CA THR A 40 35.43 7.24 22.67
C THR A 40 34.40 8.38 22.68
N PRO A 41 34.73 9.55 23.26
CA PRO A 41 33.85 10.70 23.25
C PRO A 41 33.43 11.09 21.82
N GLY A 42 32.12 11.00 21.55
CA GLY A 42 31.54 11.36 20.25
C GLY A 42 31.51 10.23 19.21
N GLY A 43 32.17 9.08 19.43
CA GLY A 43 32.20 8.01 18.42
C GLY A 43 30.86 7.32 18.19
N ALA A 44 29.97 7.28 19.19
CA ALA A 44 28.61 6.75 19.08
C ALA A 44 27.58 7.78 18.55
N ARG A 45 27.99 8.98 18.13
CA ARG A 45 27.08 9.98 17.54
C ARG A 45 26.45 9.41 16.27
N ARG A 46 25.18 9.75 16.03
CA ARG A 46 24.48 9.51 14.75
C ARG A 46 24.41 10.76 13.86
N LEU A 47 24.73 11.93 14.44
CA LEU A 47 24.68 13.23 13.78
C LEU A 47 26.08 13.77 13.55
N THR A 48 26.35 14.22 12.32
CA THR A 48 27.61 14.87 11.93
C THR A 48 27.58 16.38 12.19
N GLY A 49 26.41 17.01 12.15
CA GLY A 49 26.21 18.45 12.40
C GLY A 49 24.75 18.80 12.66
N ASP A 50 24.47 20.11 12.69
CA ASP A 50 23.12 20.66 12.84
C ASP A 50 22.20 20.18 11.71
N GLN A 51 20.92 19.99 12.01
CA GLN A 51 19.94 19.43 11.06
C GLN A 51 18.89 20.45 10.61
N THR A 52 18.98 21.73 11.03
CA THR A 52 17.93 22.73 10.80
C THR A 52 17.69 22.96 9.32
N GLU A 53 18.75 23.23 8.55
CA GLU A 53 18.62 23.48 7.10
C GLU A 53 18.24 22.21 6.33
N ALA A 54 18.78 21.04 6.71
CA ALA A 54 18.45 19.76 6.09
C ALA A 54 16.96 19.39 6.30
N LEU A 55 16.45 19.64 7.51
CA LEU A 55 15.04 19.41 7.83
C LEU A 55 14.14 20.42 7.11
N ARG A 56 14.54 21.70 7.06
CA ARG A 56 13.81 22.73 6.31
C ARG A 56 13.72 22.37 4.82
N ALA A 57 14.79 21.86 4.22
CA ALA A 57 14.80 21.40 2.84
C ALA A 57 13.89 20.17 2.59
N SER A 58 13.58 19.40 3.63
CA SER A 58 12.64 18.27 3.55
C SER A 58 11.17 18.68 3.58
N LEU A 59 10.85 19.93 3.95
CA LEU A 59 9.49 20.44 4.04
C LEU A 59 8.99 20.91 2.65
N ILE A 60 8.46 19.97 1.87
CA ILE A 60 7.97 20.23 0.51
C ILE A 60 6.43 20.29 0.51
N ASN A 61 5.87 21.49 0.33
CA ASN A 61 4.42 21.68 0.22
C ASN A 61 3.92 21.62 -1.25
N LYS A 62 4.39 20.63 -2.01
CA LYS A 62 3.94 20.39 -3.39
C LYS A 62 3.04 19.15 -3.42
N PRO A 63 2.03 19.10 -4.31
CA PRO A 63 1.21 17.91 -4.46
C PRO A 63 2.06 16.67 -4.79
N ALA A 64 1.77 15.56 -4.12
CA ALA A 64 2.41 14.28 -4.42
C ALA A 64 1.85 13.71 -5.72
N LYS A 65 2.71 13.42 -6.69
CA LYS A 65 2.32 12.71 -7.93
C LYS A 65 2.05 11.23 -7.67
N ASN A 66 2.82 10.62 -6.77
CA ASN A 66 2.74 9.19 -6.43
C ASN A 66 2.88 9.03 -4.91
N VAL A 67 2.26 7.99 -4.36
CA VAL A 67 2.40 7.59 -2.96
C VAL A 67 2.80 6.12 -2.91
N ILE A 68 3.86 5.81 -2.17
CA ILE A 68 4.29 4.43 -1.88
C ILE A 68 4.21 4.26 -0.37
N LEU A 69 3.35 3.36 0.09
CA LEU A 69 3.17 3.04 1.50
C LEU A 69 3.79 1.67 1.79
N LEU A 70 4.73 1.62 2.72
CA LEU A 70 5.40 0.42 3.18
C LEU A 70 4.86 0.09 4.58
N ILE A 71 4.26 -1.09 4.75
CA ILE A 71 3.73 -1.55 6.03
C ILE A 71 4.55 -2.75 6.50
N GLY A 72 5.26 -2.59 7.63
CA GLY A 72 5.76 -3.71 8.41
C GLY A 72 4.68 -4.15 9.39
N ASP A 73 3.96 -5.24 9.09
CA ASP A 73 2.90 -5.74 9.97
C ASP A 73 3.51 -6.16 11.32
N GLY A 74 3.03 -5.57 12.41
CA GLY A 74 3.59 -5.75 13.76
C GLY A 74 4.96 -5.10 14.01
N MET A 75 5.45 -4.21 13.12
CA MET A 75 6.78 -3.63 13.22
C MET A 75 6.80 -2.35 14.09
N GLY A 76 6.79 -2.51 15.41
CA GLY A 76 7.01 -1.42 16.36
C GLY A 76 8.49 -1.05 16.52
N ASP A 77 8.77 -0.01 17.33
CA ASP A 77 10.15 0.44 17.59
C ASP A 77 11.03 -0.66 18.20
N SER A 78 10.43 -1.56 18.97
CA SER A 78 11.09 -2.74 19.54
C SER A 78 11.57 -3.68 18.45
N GLU A 79 10.71 -4.02 17.49
CA GLU A 79 11.02 -4.89 16.36
C GLU A 79 12.09 -4.28 15.46
N ILE A 80 11.99 -2.97 15.17
CA ILE A 80 13.00 -2.25 14.40
C ILE A 80 14.37 -2.30 15.11
N THR A 81 14.38 -2.06 16.43
CA THR A 81 15.62 -2.06 17.21
C THR A 81 16.24 -3.46 17.29
N ALA A 82 15.42 -4.50 17.53
CA ALA A 82 15.89 -5.87 17.55
C ALA A 82 16.50 -6.29 16.20
N ALA A 83 15.81 -5.98 15.09
CA ALA A 83 16.31 -6.26 13.75
C ALA A 83 17.62 -5.52 13.46
N ARG A 84 17.72 -4.22 13.82
CA ARG A 84 18.93 -3.42 13.64
C ARG A 84 20.10 -3.98 14.44
N ASN A 85 19.87 -4.28 15.72
CA ASN A 85 20.89 -4.83 16.61
C ASN A 85 21.46 -6.14 16.07
N TYR A 86 20.60 -6.99 15.51
CA TYR A 86 21.00 -8.27 14.96
C TYR A 86 21.75 -8.14 13.62
N ALA A 87 21.20 -7.38 12.66
CA ALA A 87 21.70 -7.34 11.29
C ALA A 87 22.82 -6.30 11.08
N GLU A 88 22.70 -5.13 11.69
CA GLU A 88 23.58 -3.97 11.46
C GLU A 88 24.42 -3.61 12.70
N GLY A 89 24.14 -4.25 13.84
CA GLY A 89 24.68 -3.87 15.15
C GLY A 89 23.96 -2.67 15.78
N ALA A 90 24.14 -2.47 17.08
CA ALA A 90 23.44 -1.41 17.83
C ALA A 90 23.77 0.01 17.32
N GLY A 91 25.00 0.23 16.87
CA GLY A 91 25.45 1.47 16.21
C GLY A 91 25.16 1.53 14.71
N GLY A 92 24.57 0.48 14.14
CA GLY A 92 24.25 0.37 12.72
C GLY A 92 23.08 1.24 12.27
N PHE A 93 22.71 1.10 11.01
CA PHE A 93 21.69 1.92 10.34
C PHE A 93 21.07 1.17 9.15
N PHE A 94 19.74 1.07 9.14
CA PHE A 94 19.03 0.59 7.96
C PHE A 94 18.89 1.69 6.91
N LYS A 95 19.51 1.48 5.74
CA LYS A 95 19.51 2.42 4.61
C LYS A 95 18.12 2.75 4.02
N GLY A 96 17.07 2.05 4.46
CA GLY A 96 15.67 2.33 4.12
C GLY A 96 14.88 2.81 5.32
N ILE A 97 14.57 1.91 6.27
CA ILE A 97 13.70 2.16 7.42
C ILE A 97 14.15 3.37 8.26
N ASP A 98 15.46 3.51 8.50
CA ASP A 98 16.01 4.60 9.32
C ASP A 98 16.25 5.88 8.52
N ALA A 99 16.07 5.83 7.19
CA ALA A 99 16.51 6.89 6.27
C ALA A 99 15.44 7.99 6.03
N LEU A 100 14.21 7.78 6.51
CA LEU A 100 13.11 8.75 6.36
C LEU A 100 13.36 9.98 7.28
N PRO A 101 13.41 11.21 6.74
CA PRO A 101 13.85 12.39 7.48
C PRO A 101 12.80 12.97 8.44
N LEU A 102 11.52 12.68 8.22
CA LEU A 102 10.40 13.17 9.02
C LEU A 102 9.78 12.01 9.79
N THR A 103 9.89 12.05 11.11
CA THR A 103 9.42 10.99 12.01
C THR A 103 8.42 11.53 13.02
N GLY A 104 7.48 10.68 13.42
CA GLY A 104 6.53 10.96 14.50
C GLY A 104 5.97 9.67 15.07
N GLN A 105 5.09 9.80 16.06
CA GLN A 105 4.34 8.69 16.64
C GLN A 105 2.85 8.87 16.36
N TYR A 106 2.15 7.77 16.14
CA TYR A 106 0.71 7.77 15.83
C TYR A 106 -0.01 6.75 16.72
N THR A 107 -1.32 6.94 16.91
CA THR A 107 -2.15 6.00 17.69
C THR A 107 -3.00 5.13 16.78
N HIS A 108 -3.12 3.85 17.12
CA HIS A 108 -3.73 2.84 16.26
C HIS A 108 -4.80 2.00 16.97
N TYR A 109 -5.42 2.50 18.05
CA TYR A 109 -6.54 1.81 18.72
C TYR A 109 -7.71 1.51 17.75
N SER A 110 -8.46 0.45 18.00
CA SER A 110 -9.69 0.08 17.28
C SER A 110 -10.93 0.41 18.13
N LEU A 111 -12.12 -0.02 17.72
CA LEU A 111 -13.36 0.21 18.47
C LEU A 111 -14.04 -1.11 18.85
N ASP A 112 -14.65 -1.16 20.02
CA ASP A 112 -15.61 -2.21 20.33
C ASP A 112 -16.87 -2.02 19.46
N LYS A 113 -17.31 -3.09 18.79
CA LYS A 113 -18.43 -3.03 17.83
C LYS A 113 -19.75 -2.61 18.46
N LYS A 114 -20.01 -3.02 19.71
CA LYS A 114 -21.32 -2.81 20.37
C LYS A 114 -21.42 -1.44 21.01
N THR A 115 -20.33 -0.99 21.63
CA THR A 115 -20.30 0.21 22.46
C THR A 115 -19.69 1.41 21.75
N GLY A 116 -18.97 1.20 20.64
CA GLY A 116 -18.23 2.24 19.93
C GLY A 116 -17.07 2.84 20.74
N LYS A 117 -16.72 2.24 21.89
CA LYS A 117 -15.63 2.70 22.74
C LYS A 117 -14.28 2.22 22.20
N PRO A 118 -13.17 2.93 22.52
CA PRO A 118 -11.84 2.46 22.17
C PRO A 118 -11.56 1.04 22.68
N ASP A 119 -11.15 0.18 21.78
CA ASP A 119 -10.40 -1.05 22.07
C ASP A 119 -8.92 -0.73 21.83
N TYR A 120 -8.13 -0.76 22.90
CA TYR A 120 -6.77 -0.23 22.90
C TYR A 120 -5.80 -1.06 22.06
N VAL A 121 -6.15 -2.31 21.75
CA VAL A 121 -5.31 -3.22 20.96
C VAL A 121 -6.03 -3.60 19.67
N THR A 122 -5.56 -3.03 18.56
CA THR A 122 -6.12 -3.31 17.23
C THR A 122 -5.62 -4.64 16.67
N ASP A 123 -6.39 -5.21 15.75
CA ASP A 123 -5.89 -6.21 14.80
C ASP A 123 -5.48 -5.57 13.46
N SER A 124 -4.90 -6.36 12.56
CA SER A 124 -4.49 -5.89 11.22
C SER A 124 -5.68 -5.39 10.37
N ALA A 125 -6.91 -5.88 10.58
CA ALA A 125 -8.06 -5.50 9.79
C ALA A 125 -8.60 -4.11 10.15
N ALA A 126 -8.80 -3.85 11.45
CA ALA A 126 -9.27 -2.55 11.91
C ALA A 126 -8.24 -1.45 11.67
N SER A 127 -6.96 -1.76 11.87
CA SER A 127 -5.87 -0.81 11.60
C SER A 127 -5.77 -0.50 10.10
N ALA A 128 -5.81 -1.52 9.23
CA ALA A 128 -5.77 -1.31 7.79
C ALA A 128 -6.97 -0.54 7.27
N THR A 129 -8.17 -0.81 7.79
CA THR A 129 -9.35 0.00 7.49
C THR A 129 -9.13 1.47 7.86
N ALA A 130 -8.55 1.75 9.04
CA ALA A 130 -8.35 3.12 9.49
C ALA A 130 -7.49 3.97 8.55
N TRP A 131 -6.34 3.47 8.07
CA TRP A 131 -5.48 4.26 7.17
C TRP A 131 -5.94 4.23 5.70
N THR A 132 -6.76 3.25 5.31
CA THR A 132 -7.25 3.15 3.92
C THR A 132 -8.54 3.93 3.70
N THR A 133 -9.44 4.03 4.68
CA THR A 133 -10.75 4.69 4.54
C THR A 133 -10.87 5.98 5.35
N GLY A 134 -10.01 6.17 6.35
CA GLY A 134 -10.10 7.30 7.29
C GLY A 134 -11.14 7.12 8.41
N VAL A 135 -11.75 5.94 8.54
CA VAL A 135 -12.78 5.66 9.56
C VAL A 135 -12.33 4.53 10.49
N LYS A 136 -12.44 4.75 11.81
CA LYS A 136 -12.17 3.71 12.82
C LYS A 136 -13.26 2.63 12.81
N THR A 137 -12.87 1.39 13.10
CA THR A 137 -13.78 0.24 13.09
C THR A 137 -13.39 -0.80 14.16
N TYR A 138 -14.11 -1.91 14.19
CA TYR A 138 -13.88 -3.02 15.11
C TYR A 138 -12.90 -4.06 14.59
N ASN A 139 -12.23 -4.74 15.53
CA ASN A 139 -11.28 -5.81 15.23
C ASN A 139 -11.90 -6.87 14.31
N GLY A 140 -11.21 -7.16 13.22
CA GLY A 140 -11.64 -8.10 12.19
C GLY A 140 -12.49 -7.50 11.05
N ALA A 141 -12.87 -6.22 11.08
CA ALA A 141 -13.62 -5.59 9.99
C ALA A 141 -12.68 -5.08 8.87
N LEU A 142 -13.08 -5.23 7.62
CA LEU A 142 -12.36 -4.71 6.45
C LEU A 142 -13.25 -3.72 5.69
N GLY A 143 -12.80 -2.48 5.52
CA GLY A 143 -13.46 -1.49 4.66
C GLY A 143 -14.87 -1.08 5.10
N VAL A 144 -15.26 -1.39 6.34
CA VAL A 144 -16.57 -1.05 6.92
C VAL A 144 -16.41 -0.41 8.31
N ASP A 145 -17.36 0.43 8.70
CA ASP A 145 -17.44 0.99 10.06
C ASP A 145 -18.09 0.02 11.07
N ILE A 146 -18.29 0.48 12.32
CA ILE A 146 -18.94 -0.31 13.38
C ILE A 146 -20.40 -0.66 13.09
N HIS A 147 -21.04 0.08 12.18
CA HIS A 147 -22.41 -0.13 11.72
C HIS A 147 -22.45 -0.98 10.44
N GLU A 148 -21.31 -1.53 10.03
CA GLU A 148 -21.15 -2.36 8.83
C GLU A 148 -21.40 -1.59 7.51
N ASN A 149 -21.40 -0.26 7.52
CA ASN A 149 -21.46 0.53 6.31
C ASN A 149 -20.10 0.54 5.62
N ALA A 150 -20.09 0.32 4.29
CA ALA A 150 -18.87 0.34 3.50
C ALA A 150 -18.38 1.77 3.23
N HIS A 151 -17.08 1.98 3.40
CA HIS A 151 -16.40 3.26 3.12
C HIS A 151 -15.36 3.07 2.03
N GLN A 152 -15.26 4.02 1.09
CA GLN A 152 -14.31 3.93 -0.01
C GLN A 152 -12.86 3.92 0.49
N THR A 153 -12.03 3.10 -0.15
CA THR A 153 -10.61 3.02 0.17
C THR A 153 -9.79 4.02 -0.63
N ILE A 154 -8.59 4.36 -0.15
CA ILE A 154 -7.65 5.21 -0.88
C ILE A 154 -7.25 4.61 -2.25
N LEU A 155 -7.24 3.28 -2.39
CA LEU A 155 -6.97 2.61 -3.66
C LEU A 155 -8.14 2.83 -4.64
N GLU A 156 -9.38 2.69 -4.17
CA GLU A 156 -10.57 2.94 -4.99
C GLU A 156 -10.66 4.41 -5.40
N LEU A 157 -10.36 5.34 -4.49
CA LEU A 157 -10.29 6.78 -4.78
C LEU A 157 -9.22 7.09 -5.82
N ALA A 158 -8.01 6.51 -5.68
CA ALA A 158 -6.94 6.67 -6.65
C ALA A 158 -7.33 6.16 -8.04
N LYS A 159 -7.96 4.98 -8.10
CA LYS A 159 -8.46 4.41 -9.36
C LYS A 159 -9.56 5.26 -9.99
N ALA A 160 -10.50 5.76 -9.20
CA ALA A 160 -11.55 6.67 -9.69
C ALA A 160 -10.99 8.00 -10.22
N ALA A 161 -9.86 8.45 -9.67
CA ALA A 161 -9.11 9.62 -10.14
C ALA A 161 -8.23 9.33 -11.38
N GLY A 162 -8.28 8.12 -11.95
CA GLY A 162 -7.50 7.73 -13.12
C GLY A 162 -6.03 7.44 -12.83
N LEU A 163 -5.66 7.23 -11.56
CA LEU A 163 -4.30 6.87 -11.16
C LEU A 163 -4.11 5.35 -11.24
N ALA A 164 -2.88 4.94 -11.55
CA ALA A 164 -2.48 3.54 -11.45
C ALA A 164 -2.45 3.09 -9.99
N THR A 165 -2.83 1.84 -9.75
CA THR A 165 -2.97 1.25 -8.41
C THR A 165 -2.18 -0.05 -8.27
N GLY A 166 -1.47 -0.18 -7.15
CA GLY A 166 -0.66 -1.36 -6.82
C GLY A 166 -0.93 -1.85 -5.41
N ASN A 167 -1.02 -3.18 -5.25
CA ASN A 167 -1.18 -3.83 -3.96
C ASN A 167 -0.23 -5.04 -3.88
N VAL A 168 0.77 -4.98 -3.00
CA VAL A 168 1.83 -5.99 -2.91
C VAL A 168 1.98 -6.43 -1.46
N SER A 169 2.01 -7.74 -1.25
CA SER A 169 2.22 -8.33 0.08
C SER A 169 2.98 -9.65 -0.03
N THR A 170 3.72 -10.00 1.03
CA THR A 170 4.30 -11.34 1.20
C THR A 170 3.29 -12.34 1.75
N ALA A 171 2.20 -11.86 2.37
CA ALA A 171 1.11 -12.68 2.89
C ALA A 171 0.17 -13.18 1.78
N GLU A 172 -0.84 -13.94 2.16
CA GLU A 172 -1.97 -14.22 1.29
C GLU A 172 -2.70 -12.91 0.94
N LEU A 173 -3.10 -12.73 -0.32
CA LEU A 173 -3.79 -11.50 -0.76
C LEU A 173 -5.15 -11.28 -0.07
N GLN A 174 -5.71 -12.34 0.51
CA GLN A 174 -6.95 -12.30 1.29
C GLN A 174 -6.73 -11.89 2.74
N ASP A 175 -5.49 -11.89 3.23
CA ASP A 175 -5.22 -11.43 4.58
C ASP A 175 -5.47 -9.92 4.72
N ALA A 176 -5.71 -9.48 5.94
CA ALA A 176 -6.34 -8.19 6.23
C ALA A 176 -5.63 -6.99 5.59
N THR A 177 -4.31 -6.93 5.71
CA THR A 177 -3.51 -5.76 5.30
C THR A 177 -3.66 -5.46 3.81
N PRO A 178 -3.44 -6.42 2.86
CA PRO A 178 -3.75 -6.19 1.45
C PRO A 178 -5.26 -6.16 1.14
N ALA A 179 -6.08 -6.96 1.84
CA ALA A 179 -7.52 -7.05 1.56
C ALA A 179 -8.29 -5.76 1.86
N ALA A 180 -7.87 -5.00 2.89
CA ALA A 180 -8.53 -3.76 3.31
C ALA A 180 -8.55 -2.68 2.22
N LEU A 181 -7.66 -2.74 1.23
CA LEU A 181 -7.67 -1.79 0.11
C LEU A 181 -8.75 -2.09 -0.94
N VAL A 182 -9.31 -3.31 -0.96
CA VAL A 182 -10.12 -3.81 -2.08
C VAL A 182 -11.41 -4.52 -1.67
N ALA A 183 -11.60 -4.81 -0.38
CA ALA A 183 -12.74 -5.58 0.11
C ALA A 183 -13.44 -4.90 1.29
N HIS A 184 -14.77 -4.95 1.26
CA HIS A 184 -15.65 -4.49 2.34
C HIS A 184 -16.40 -5.70 2.91
N VAL A 185 -15.96 -6.20 4.07
CA VAL A 185 -16.55 -7.37 4.73
C VAL A 185 -16.60 -7.21 6.24
N THR A 186 -17.61 -7.81 6.86
CA THR A 186 -17.82 -7.76 8.32
C THR A 186 -16.86 -8.67 9.11
N SER A 187 -16.14 -9.55 8.41
CA SER A 187 -15.08 -10.37 8.99
C SER A 187 -13.95 -10.63 8.01
N ARG A 188 -12.71 -10.42 8.46
CA ARG A 188 -11.49 -10.74 7.73
C ARG A 188 -11.37 -12.22 7.36
N LYS A 189 -12.17 -13.11 7.96
CA LYS A 189 -12.17 -14.55 7.64
C LYS A 189 -12.86 -14.88 6.31
N CYS A 190 -13.57 -13.93 5.70
CA CYS A 190 -14.40 -14.15 4.52
C CYS A 190 -13.59 -14.17 3.21
N TYR A 191 -12.57 -15.04 3.19
CA TYR A 191 -11.55 -15.17 2.14
C TYR A 191 -12.17 -15.52 0.78
N GLY A 192 -13.00 -16.57 0.76
CA GLY A 192 -13.61 -17.13 -0.43
C GLY A 192 -15.11 -17.42 -0.25
N PRO A 193 -15.82 -17.79 -1.33
CA PRO A 193 -17.27 -17.97 -1.33
C PRO A 193 -17.78 -18.85 -0.19
N THR A 194 -17.12 -19.99 0.08
CA THR A 194 -17.60 -20.96 1.09
C THR A 194 -17.66 -20.35 2.48
N VAL A 195 -16.59 -19.69 2.92
CA VAL A 195 -16.53 -19.09 4.27
C VAL A 195 -17.41 -17.84 4.34
N THR A 196 -17.53 -17.08 3.25
CA THR A 196 -18.39 -15.90 3.21
C THR A 196 -19.87 -16.27 3.39
N SER A 197 -20.35 -17.33 2.73
CA SER A 197 -21.74 -17.80 2.89
C SER A 197 -22.09 -18.14 4.34
N GLU A 198 -21.13 -18.70 5.09
CA GLU A 198 -21.26 -19.12 6.49
C GLU A 198 -21.08 -17.95 7.48
N LYS A 199 -20.00 -17.17 7.33
CA LYS A 199 -19.53 -16.21 8.36
C LYS A 199 -19.83 -14.76 8.05
N CYS A 200 -20.04 -14.41 6.78
CA CYS A 200 -20.40 -13.07 6.33
C CYS A 200 -21.65 -13.12 5.44
N PRO A 201 -22.80 -13.59 5.95
CA PRO A 201 -24.00 -13.80 5.13
C PRO A 201 -24.50 -12.52 4.46
N SER A 202 -24.33 -11.35 5.07
CA SER A 202 -24.65 -10.05 4.45
C SER A 202 -23.73 -9.67 3.29
N ASN A 203 -22.51 -10.21 3.25
CA ASN A 203 -21.57 -9.99 2.15
C ASN A 203 -21.67 -11.07 1.07
N ALA A 204 -22.28 -12.22 1.33
CA ALA A 204 -22.30 -13.35 0.41
C ALA A 204 -23.00 -13.02 -0.92
N LEU A 205 -22.38 -13.40 -2.03
CA LEU A 205 -22.81 -13.02 -3.37
C LEU A 205 -24.19 -13.61 -3.72
N GLU A 206 -24.45 -14.85 -3.31
CA GLU A 206 -25.74 -15.51 -3.52
C GLU A 206 -26.88 -14.93 -2.66
N LYS A 207 -26.54 -14.10 -1.67
CA LYS A 207 -27.49 -13.38 -0.81
C LYS A 207 -27.62 -11.89 -1.20
N GLY A 208 -27.06 -11.50 -2.35
CA GLY A 208 -27.11 -10.12 -2.86
C GLY A 208 -26.01 -9.19 -2.32
N GLY A 209 -25.04 -9.73 -1.57
CA GLY A 209 -23.88 -8.97 -1.10
C GLY A 209 -22.80 -8.77 -2.17
N LYS A 210 -21.73 -8.04 -1.82
CA LYS A 210 -20.60 -7.73 -2.74
C LYS A 210 -19.68 -8.93 -3.04
N GLY A 211 -19.81 -10.03 -2.31
CA GLY A 211 -18.99 -11.23 -2.41
C GLY A 211 -17.92 -11.34 -1.34
N SER A 212 -17.16 -12.44 -1.40
CA SER A 212 -15.97 -12.70 -0.60
C SER A 212 -14.83 -11.71 -0.87
N ILE A 213 -13.81 -11.70 -0.02
CA ILE A 213 -12.59 -10.90 -0.21
C ILE A 213 -11.97 -11.18 -1.59
N THR A 214 -11.87 -12.44 -1.99
CA THR A 214 -11.30 -12.81 -3.30
C THR A 214 -12.16 -12.31 -4.46
N GLU A 215 -13.49 -12.40 -4.36
CA GLU A 215 -14.39 -11.88 -5.41
C GLU A 215 -14.33 -10.36 -5.52
N GLN A 216 -14.29 -9.66 -4.38
CA GLN A 216 -14.15 -8.20 -4.33
C GLN A 216 -12.78 -7.75 -4.85
N LEU A 217 -11.69 -8.43 -4.52
CA LEU A 217 -10.36 -8.16 -5.08
C LEU A 217 -10.34 -8.27 -6.61
N LEU A 218 -10.99 -9.30 -7.17
CA LEU A 218 -11.11 -9.46 -8.62
C LEU A 218 -11.98 -8.38 -9.27
N ASN A 219 -12.97 -7.85 -8.55
CA ASN A 219 -13.79 -6.72 -9.02
C ASN A 219 -13.01 -5.40 -8.96
N ALA A 220 -12.30 -5.14 -7.85
CA ALA A 220 -11.51 -3.95 -7.63
C ALA A 220 -10.42 -3.79 -8.69
N ARG A 221 -9.81 -4.90 -9.12
CA ARG A 221 -8.86 -4.99 -10.24
C ARG A 221 -7.79 -3.89 -10.21
N PRO A 222 -6.90 -3.87 -9.20
CA PRO A 222 -5.71 -3.02 -9.26
C PRO A 222 -4.85 -3.39 -10.47
N ASP A 223 -4.06 -2.44 -10.97
CA ASP A 223 -3.18 -2.65 -12.12
C ASP A 223 -2.08 -3.65 -11.79
N VAL A 224 -1.57 -3.60 -10.55
CA VAL A 224 -0.60 -4.56 -10.02
C VAL A 224 -1.15 -5.18 -8.73
N THR A 225 -1.19 -6.51 -8.68
CA THR A 225 -1.51 -7.26 -7.46
C THR A 225 -0.58 -8.46 -7.33
N LEU A 226 0.26 -8.46 -6.30
CA LEU A 226 1.29 -9.49 -6.08
C LEU A 226 1.26 -9.98 -4.63
N GLY A 227 1.22 -11.29 -4.44
CA GLY A 227 1.28 -11.93 -3.13
C GLY A 227 0.91 -13.41 -3.19
N GLY A 228 0.71 -14.02 -2.02
CA GLY A 228 0.31 -15.42 -1.88
C GLY A 228 -1.19 -15.66 -2.05
N GLY A 229 -1.71 -16.72 -1.41
CA GLY A 229 -3.16 -16.95 -1.30
C GLY A 229 -3.80 -17.66 -2.50
N ALA A 230 -3.02 -18.40 -3.29
CA ALA A 230 -3.50 -19.11 -4.48
C ALA A 230 -4.63 -20.12 -4.19
N LYS A 231 -4.64 -20.72 -2.98
CA LYS A 231 -5.61 -21.73 -2.56
C LYS A 231 -7.06 -21.27 -2.72
N THR A 232 -7.38 -20.06 -2.24
CA THR A 232 -8.75 -19.52 -2.25
C THR A 232 -9.24 -19.24 -3.68
N PHE A 233 -8.35 -18.98 -4.63
CA PHE A 233 -8.73 -18.77 -6.03
C PHE A 233 -9.26 -20.05 -6.72
N ALA A 234 -9.04 -21.23 -6.13
CA ALA A 234 -9.58 -22.49 -6.60
C ALA A 234 -11.06 -22.70 -6.22
N GLU A 235 -11.58 -21.94 -5.24
CA GLU A 235 -12.99 -21.99 -4.89
C GLU A 235 -13.87 -21.52 -6.06
N THR A 236 -15.07 -22.10 -6.16
CA THR A 236 -16.04 -21.76 -7.19
C THR A 236 -17.04 -20.74 -6.69
N ALA A 237 -17.32 -19.71 -7.49
CA ALA A 237 -18.33 -18.72 -7.13
C ALA A 237 -19.73 -19.36 -7.03
N THR A 238 -20.45 -19.02 -5.96
CA THR A 238 -21.82 -19.48 -5.67
C THR A 238 -22.86 -18.75 -6.53
N ALA A 239 -22.55 -17.53 -6.98
CA ALA A 239 -23.42 -16.67 -7.78
C ALA A 239 -22.62 -15.74 -8.73
N GLY A 240 -23.32 -14.86 -9.46
CA GLY A 240 -22.72 -13.90 -10.41
C GLY A 240 -22.29 -14.50 -11.76
N GLU A 241 -21.60 -13.69 -12.57
CA GLU A 241 -21.17 -14.04 -13.94
C GLU A 241 -20.30 -15.30 -14.04
N CYS A 242 -19.75 -15.77 -12.91
CA CYS A 242 -18.88 -16.94 -12.83
C CYS A 242 -19.46 -18.06 -11.98
N ARG A 243 -20.78 -18.11 -11.78
CA ARG A 243 -21.45 -19.20 -11.05
C ARG A 243 -20.93 -20.57 -11.51
N ALA A 244 -20.53 -21.40 -10.55
CA ALA A 244 -19.95 -22.73 -10.77
C ALA A 244 -18.62 -22.77 -11.56
N LYS A 245 -17.87 -21.66 -11.60
CA LYS A 245 -16.50 -21.61 -12.15
C LYS A 245 -15.51 -21.16 -11.07
N PRO A 246 -14.25 -21.63 -11.13
CA PRO A 246 -13.21 -21.16 -10.21
C PRO A 246 -13.02 -19.64 -10.30
N CYS A 247 -12.79 -18.97 -9.17
CA CYS A 247 -12.52 -17.53 -9.14
C CYS A 247 -11.33 -17.15 -10.03
N ALA A 248 -10.32 -18.01 -10.15
CA ALA A 248 -9.18 -17.84 -11.06
C ALA A 248 -9.59 -17.65 -12.54
N SER A 249 -10.74 -18.17 -12.98
CA SER A 249 -11.18 -18.09 -14.37
C SER A 249 -11.46 -16.65 -14.84
N ARG A 250 -11.70 -15.70 -13.91
CA ARG A 250 -11.83 -14.26 -14.21
C ARG A 250 -10.54 -13.65 -14.77
N ARG A 251 -9.35 -14.16 -14.37
CA ARG A 251 -8.06 -13.66 -14.87
C ARG A 251 -7.88 -13.85 -16.37
N LYS A 252 -8.37 -14.96 -16.94
CA LYS A 252 -8.13 -15.30 -18.37
C LYS A 252 -8.93 -14.46 -19.36
N ARG A 253 -10.12 -13.97 -19.00
CA ARG A 253 -10.91 -13.10 -19.90
C ARG A 253 -10.37 -11.67 -20.03
N ALA A 254 -9.54 -11.24 -19.10
CA ALA A 254 -8.96 -9.90 -19.09
C ALA A 254 -7.76 -9.74 -20.04
N ALA A 255 -7.02 -10.82 -20.33
CA ALA A 255 -5.86 -10.79 -21.22
C ALA A 255 -6.23 -10.71 -22.72
N THR A 256 -7.51 -10.79 -23.06
CA THR A 256 -8.01 -10.78 -24.46
C THR A 256 -8.69 -9.47 -24.85
N ARG A 257 -8.57 -8.41 -24.02
CA ARG A 257 -9.08 -7.05 -24.30
C ARG A 257 -8.00 -5.98 -24.17
N LEU A 258 -6.79 -6.30 -24.64
CA LEU A 258 -5.77 -5.32 -25.04
C LEU A 258 -5.53 -5.51 -26.54
#